data_AF-A0A9P6DGN0-F1
#
_entry.id   AF-A0A9P6DGN0-F1
#
_cell.length_a   1.000
_cell.length_b   1.000
_cell.length_c   1.000
_cell.angle_alpha   90.00
_cell.angle_beta   90.00
_cell.angle_gamma   90.00
#
_symmetry.space_group_name_H-M   'P 1'
#
loop_
_entity.id
_entity.type
_entity.pdbx_description
1 polymer ?
#
loop_
_entity_poly.entity_id
_entity_poly.type
_entity_poly.pdbx_seq_one_letter_code
_entity_poly.pdbx_strand_id
1 'polypeptide(L)'
;MFSVYGVFGSRIYNIVNNCPLSINLFINGQSEGSLASYGGTTSRTVSDTWSGFIYTDFNRGNQDGAGTVRAGFFGDSNYYYIVKDVNWLNVGVSIAPIDRAPKGGLCLHATCEVFNCPDAFSQPPTAFPPPQSGVPPQTPLYECPQAGTGYTVTFCPSGEIPNYQTGPNHISPYRSVNKCLDVPYLGNGAPVWIYDCSTAGEGYQNWVIKRGGQQIKLSGTNYCLDAGSSPASGVKAKIWTCYDNLPAQQWTYTPDDYIRLTGTSMLLYL
;
A
#
# COMPACT_ATOMS: atom_id res chain seq x y z
N MET A 1 47.01 -21.48 -12.80
CA MET A 1 46.18 -20.96 -11.70
C MET A 1 44.73 -21.16 -12.11
N PHE A 2 44.09 -22.24 -11.65
CA PHE A 2 42.69 -22.50 -11.97
C PHE A 2 41.83 -21.58 -11.10
N SER A 3 41.16 -20.63 -11.74
CA SER A 3 40.16 -19.79 -11.09
C SER A 3 38.93 -20.65 -10.83
N VAL A 4 38.73 -21.08 -9.58
CA VAL A 4 37.47 -21.66 -9.13
C VAL A 4 36.48 -20.50 -9.06
N TYR A 5 35.68 -20.32 -10.10
CA TYR A 5 34.46 -19.53 -9.98
C TYR A 5 33.55 -20.28 -9.03
N GLY A 6 33.49 -19.84 -7.77
CA GLY A 6 32.47 -20.28 -6.84
C GLY A 6 31.12 -19.94 -7.46
N VAL A 7 30.30 -20.95 -7.71
CA VAL A 7 28.89 -20.74 -8.02
C VAL A 7 28.26 -20.28 -6.71
N PHE A 8 28.17 -18.97 -6.51
CA PHE A 8 27.37 -18.42 -5.41
C PHE A 8 25.93 -18.88 -5.62
N GLY A 9 25.33 -19.49 -4.60
CA GLY A 9 23.93 -19.85 -4.64
C GLY A 9 23.11 -18.58 -4.89
N SER A 10 22.06 -18.70 -5.69
CA SER A 10 21.18 -17.58 -6.00
C SER A 10 19.78 -17.85 -5.49
N ARG A 11 19.07 -16.77 -5.22
CA ARG A 11 17.71 -16.81 -4.72
C ARG A 11 16.84 -15.82 -5.48
N ILE A 12 15.68 -16.29 -5.90
CA ILE A 12 14.67 -15.48 -6.57
C ILE A 12 13.66 -14.91 -5.58
N TYR A 13 13.34 -13.64 -5.75
CA TYR A 13 12.27 -12.93 -5.06
C TYR A 13 11.26 -12.49 -6.11
N ASN A 14 10.09 -13.12 -6.14
CA ASN A 14 8.95 -12.64 -6.91
C ASN A 14 8.22 -11.59 -6.08
N ILE A 15 7.89 -10.45 -6.68
CA ILE A 15 7.27 -9.33 -5.97
C ILE A 15 6.00 -8.96 -6.72
N VAL A 16 4.88 -8.97 -6.01
CA VAL A 16 3.54 -8.82 -6.57
C VAL A 16 2.83 -7.67 -5.86
N ASN A 17 2.20 -6.79 -6.65
CA ASN A 17 1.32 -5.75 -6.17
C ASN A 17 -0.14 -6.12 -6.45
N ASN A 18 -0.84 -6.68 -5.46
CA ASN A 18 -2.28 -6.92 -5.55
C ASN A 18 -3.11 -5.72 -5.08
N CYS A 19 -2.48 -4.61 -4.70
CA CYS A 19 -3.20 -3.41 -4.31
C CYS A 19 -4.01 -2.86 -5.51
N PRO A 20 -5.17 -2.24 -5.27
CA PRO A 20 -5.97 -1.57 -6.29
C PRO A 20 -5.31 -0.29 -6.84
N LEU A 21 -4.11 0.05 -6.36
CA LEU A 21 -3.30 1.18 -6.79
C LEU A 21 -1.88 0.74 -7.11
N SER A 22 -1.21 1.50 -7.98
CA SER A 22 0.21 1.33 -8.20
C SER A 22 0.99 1.68 -6.93
N ILE A 23 2.11 0.99 -6.73
CA ILE A 23 3.00 1.20 -5.58
C ILE A 23 4.43 1.48 -6.08
N ASN A 24 5.20 2.25 -5.33
CA ASN A 24 6.65 2.30 -5.52
C ASN A 24 7.29 1.17 -4.73
N LEU A 25 8.23 0.46 -5.35
CA LEU A 25 8.95 -0.65 -4.72
C LEU A 25 10.30 -0.17 -4.21
N PHE A 26 10.66 -0.58 -2.99
CA PHE A 26 11.96 -0.36 -2.40
C PHE A 26 12.61 -1.66 -1.92
N ILE A 27 13.91 -1.77 -2.16
CA ILE A 27 14.76 -2.83 -1.61
C ILE A 27 15.92 -2.16 -0.88
N ASN A 28 16.03 -2.41 0.42
CA ASN A 28 17.06 -1.79 1.29
C ASN A 28 17.16 -0.25 1.13
N GLY A 29 16.01 0.42 1.03
CA GLY A 29 15.94 1.89 0.86
C GLY A 29 16.22 2.40 -0.54
N GLN A 30 16.56 1.54 -1.49
CA GLN A 30 16.75 1.92 -2.89
C GLN A 30 15.46 1.73 -3.68
N SER A 31 15.12 2.72 -4.53
CA SER A 31 13.94 2.64 -5.40
C SER A 31 14.19 1.65 -6.53
N GLU A 32 13.21 0.78 -6.75
CA GLU A 32 13.21 -0.27 -7.77
C GLU A 32 12.19 0.01 -8.89
N GLY A 33 11.62 1.21 -8.91
CA GLY A 33 10.54 1.62 -9.80
C GLY A 33 9.15 1.42 -9.19
N SER A 34 8.13 1.38 -10.06
CA SER A 34 6.73 1.19 -9.65
C SER A 34 6.15 -0.12 -10.17
N LEU A 35 5.23 -0.69 -9.42
CA LEU A 35 4.43 -1.85 -9.83
C LEU A 35 3.00 -1.39 -10.10
N ALA A 36 2.44 -1.80 -11.24
CA ALA A 36 1.06 -1.51 -11.59
C ALA A 36 0.07 -2.10 -10.57
N SER A 37 -1.11 -1.48 -10.44
CA SER A 37 -2.23 -1.99 -9.63
C SER A 37 -2.73 -3.35 -10.14
N TYR A 38 -3.43 -4.09 -9.28
CA TYR A 38 -4.15 -5.33 -9.64
C TYR A 38 -3.28 -6.40 -10.30
N GLY A 39 -2.17 -6.76 -9.64
CA GLY A 39 -1.32 -7.87 -10.02
C GLY A 39 -0.06 -7.49 -10.79
N GLY A 40 0.41 -6.24 -10.71
CA GLY A 40 1.71 -5.86 -11.27
C GLY A 40 2.84 -6.65 -10.60
N THR A 41 3.79 -7.16 -11.40
CA THR A 41 4.85 -8.03 -10.89
C THR A 41 6.26 -7.59 -11.31
N THR A 42 7.24 -7.99 -10.52
CA THR A 42 8.66 -7.98 -10.89
C THR A 42 9.39 -9.09 -10.15
N SER A 43 10.60 -9.44 -10.58
CA SER A 43 11.44 -10.40 -9.87
C SER A 43 12.85 -9.88 -9.69
N ARG A 44 13.52 -10.32 -8.63
CA ARG A 44 14.95 -10.07 -8.39
C ARG A 44 15.65 -11.37 -8.09
N THR A 45 16.82 -11.57 -8.67
CA THR A 45 17.71 -12.67 -8.34
C THR A 45 18.95 -12.10 -7.67
N VAL A 46 19.20 -12.51 -6.43
CA VAL A 46 20.32 -12.05 -5.61
C VAL A 46 21.06 -13.24 -5.02
N SER A 47 22.17 -12.98 -4.33
CA SER A 47 22.88 -14.00 -3.54
C SER A 47 21.93 -14.69 -2.56
N ASP A 48 22.07 -16.00 -2.35
CA ASP A 48 21.29 -16.74 -1.35
C ASP A 48 21.58 -16.30 0.09
N THR A 49 22.75 -15.72 0.33
CA THR A 49 23.14 -15.04 1.58
C THR A 49 22.58 -13.62 1.74
N TRP A 50 21.88 -13.08 0.72
CA TRP A 50 21.35 -11.71 0.80
C TRP A 50 20.37 -11.57 1.98
N SER A 51 20.57 -10.50 2.73
CA SER A 51 19.70 -10.10 3.84
C SER A 51 19.24 -8.67 3.63
N GLY A 52 17.98 -8.40 3.96
CA GLY A 52 17.40 -7.09 3.71
C GLY A 52 15.90 -7.05 3.78
N PHE A 53 15.35 -5.93 3.31
CA PHE A 53 13.93 -5.63 3.32
C PHE A 53 13.41 -5.34 1.92
N ILE A 54 12.19 -5.81 1.66
CA ILE A 54 11.37 -5.46 0.50
C ILE A 54 10.10 -4.78 1.00
N TYR A 55 9.81 -3.58 0.53
CA TYR A 55 8.68 -2.77 1.01
C TYR A 55 8.25 -1.69 0.02
N THR A 56 7.23 -0.92 0.41
CA THR A 56 6.67 0.19 -0.37
C THR A 56 6.40 1.40 0.51
N ASP A 57 6.45 2.60 -0.07
CA ASP A 57 6.03 3.88 0.52
C ASP A 57 4.50 4.10 0.46
N PHE A 58 3.75 3.11 -0.06
CA PHE A 58 2.30 3.17 -0.20
C PHE A 58 1.61 3.63 1.09
N ASN A 59 0.56 4.44 1.01
CA ASN A 59 -0.14 5.04 2.16
C ASN A 59 0.79 5.70 3.21
N ARG A 60 1.65 6.62 2.77
CA ARG A 60 2.55 7.41 3.65
C ARG A 60 3.60 6.57 4.37
N GLY A 61 3.93 5.39 3.83
CA GLY A 61 5.19 4.76 4.15
C GLY A 61 6.34 5.63 3.64
N ASN A 62 7.53 5.48 4.22
CA ASN A 62 8.70 6.27 3.83
C ASN A 62 9.77 5.37 3.21
N GLN A 63 10.56 5.95 2.30
CA GLN A 63 11.68 5.27 1.66
C GLN A 63 12.74 4.79 2.67
N ASP A 64 12.93 5.50 3.79
CA ASP A 64 13.83 5.09 4.88
C ASP A 64 13.28 3.93 5.73
N GLY A 65 12.06 3.46 5.43
CA GLY A 65 11.38 2.38 6.12
C GLY A 65 10.49 2.83 7.29
N ALA A 66 10.47 4.12 7.65
CA ALA A 66 9.58 4.63 8.69
C ALA A 66 8.10 4.52 8.28
N GLY A 67 7.23 4.07 9.18
CA GLY A 67 5.81 3.90 8.89
C GLY A 67 5.52 2.83 7.83
N THR A 68 6.36 1.80 7.69
CA THR A 68 6.18 0.74 6.69
C THR A 68 5.99 -0.64 7.31
N VAL A 69 5.24 -1.49 6.61
CA VAL A 69 5.29 -2.95 6.75
C VAL A 69 6.32 -3.49 5.75
N ARG A 70 7.26 -4.30 6.23
CA ARG A 70 8.43 -4.75 5.48
C ARG A 70 8.55 -6.26 5.51
N ALA A 71 8.74 -6.86 4.34
CA ALA A 71 9.17 -8.25 4.22
C ALA A 71 10.68 -8.31 4.48
N GLY A 72 11.08 -8.94 5.59
CA GLY A 72 12.46 -9.09 6.02
C GLY A 72 13.02 -10.46 5.70
N PHE A 73 14.29 -10.50 5.33
CA PHE A 73 15.01 -11.71 4.97
C PHE A 73 16.38 -11.73 5.64
N PHE A 74 16.76 -12.90 6.16
CA PHE A 74 18.11 -13.18 6.61
C PHE A 74 18.63 -14.42 5.87
N GLY A 75 19.42 -14.16 4.82
CA GLY A 75 19.80 -15.12 3.80
C GLY A 75 20.61 -16.29 4.33
N ASP A 76 21.58 -16.01 5.20
CA ASP A 76 22.54 -16.96 5.79
C ASP A 76 21.86 -18.15 6.51
N SER A 77 20.60 -17.99 6.92
CA SER A 77 19.84 -19.01 7.64
C SER A 77 18.47 -19.31 7.04
N ASN A 78 18.20 -18.85 5.81
CA ASN A 78 16.90 -18.97 5.14
C ASN A 78 15.72 -18.47 6.00
N TYR A 79 15.95 -17.46 6.85
CA TYR A 79 14.90 -16.87 7.65
C TYR A 79 14.17 -15.77 6.87
N TYR A 80 12.88 -15.67 7.12
CA TYR A 80 12.02 -14.59 6.67
C TYR A 80 11.04 -14.22 7.77
N TYR A 81 10.63 -12.96 7.77
CA TYR A 81 9.82 -12.37 8.83
C TYR A 81 9.18 -11.08 8.34
N ILE A 82 8.20 -10.58 9.07
CA ILE A 82 7.60 -9.28 8.80
C ILE A 82 7.96 -8.32 9.92
N VAL A 83 8.33 -7.10 9.55
CA VAL A 83 8.49 -5.98 10.48
C VAL A 83 7.40 -4.97 10.18
N LYS A 84 6.74 -4.45 11.21
CA LYS A 84 5.70 -3.41 11.07
C LYS A 84 5.98 -2.23 11.96
N ASP A 85 5.55 -1.06 11.51
CA ASP A 85 5.33 0.06 12.43
C ASP A 85 4.13 -0.24 13.34
N VAL A 86 4.25 0.07 14.63
CA VAL A 86 3.23 -0.25 15.64
C VAL A 86 2.00 0.66 15.58
N ASN A 87 2.16 1.85 15.01
CA ASN A 87 1.12 2.86 14.92
C ASN A 87 0.52 2.96 13.51
N TRP A 88 1.19 2.41 12.49
CA TRP A 88 0.81 2.62 11.09
C TRP A 88 1.14 1.45 10.15
N LEU A 89 0.13 0.68 9.70
CA LEU A 89 0.34 -0.41 8.74
C LEU A 89 0.09 0.04 7.31
N ASN A 90 1.03 0.75 6.71
CA ASN A 90 0.83 1.37 5.41
C ASN A 90 0.30 0.44 4.29
N VAL A 91 0.60 -0.87 4.34
CA VAL A 91 0.09 -1.86 3.40
C VAL A 91 0.05 -3.25 4.05
N GLY A 92 -0.83 -4.14 3.55
CA GLY A 92 -0.72 -5.57 3.87
C GLY A 92 0.46 -6.22 3.13
N VAL A 93 1.15 -7.17 3.76
CA VAL A 93 2.30 -7.89 3.19
C VAL A 93 2.19 -9.38 3.51
N SER A 94 2.48 -10.23 2.54
CA SER A 94 2.75 -11.65 2.78
C SER A 94 4.06 -12.10 2.13
N ILE A 95 4.65 -13.15 2.71
CA ILE A 95 5.84 -13.85 2.20
C ILE A 95 5.49 -15.33 2.10
N ALA A 96 5.67 -15.90 0.92
CA ALA A 96 5.46 -17.32 0.66
C ALA A 96 6.71 -17.94 0.01
N PRO A 97 7.27 -19.02 0.57
CA PRO A 97 8.30 -19.81 -0.11
C PRO A 97 7.83 -20.33 -1.49
N ILE A 98 8.69 -20.27 -2.50
CA ILE A 98 8.38 -20.74 -3.86
C ILE A 98 8.63 -22.24 -3.97
N ASP A 99 7.62 -22.99 -4.44
CA ASP A 99 7.69 -24.44 -4.65
C ASP A 99 8.14 -25.21 -3.39
N ARG A 100 7.66 -24.78 -2.21
CA ARG A 100 7.89 -25.46 -0.93
C ARG A 100 6.57 -25.62 -0.20
N ALA A 101 6.15 -26.86 0.00
CA ALA A 101 4.97 -27.16 0.80
C ALA A 101 5.28 -27.00 2.30
N PRO A 102 4.41 -26.35 3.10
CA PRO A 102 4.59 -26.29 4.54
C PRO A 102 4.62 -27.68 5.18
N LYS A 103 5.56 -27.91 6.10
CA LYS A 103 5.68 -29.19 6.82
C LYS A 103 6.31 -28.99 8.20
N GLY A 104 5.66 -29.50 9.24
CA GLY A 104 6.22 -29.49 10.60
C GLY A 104 6.55 -28.09 11.14
N GLY A 105 5.79 -27.07 10.73
CA GLY A 105 6.03 -25.67 11.11
C GLY A 105 7.07 -24.93 10.25
N LEU A 106 7.71 -25.60 9.29
CA LEU A 106 8.64 -24.99 8.33
C LEU A 106 7.93 -24.61 7.03
N CYS A 107 8.51 -23.64 6.31
CA CYS A 107 8.04 -23.13 5.02
C CYS A 107 6.58 -22.61 5.05
N LEU A 108 6.15 -22.08 6.19
CA LEU A 108 4.83 -21.47 6.34
C LEU A 108 4.75 -20.12 5.60
N HIS A 109 3.54 -19.62 5.40
CA HIS A 109 3.37 -18.27 4.87
C HIS A 109 3.43 -17.27 6.04
N ALA A 110 4.29 -16.26 5.94
CA ALA A 110 4.25 -15.13 6.85
C ALA A 110 3.23 -14.12 6.29
N THR A 111 2.24 -13.70 7.07
CA THR A 111 1.18 -12.79 6.59
C THR A 111 0.89 -11.71 7.62
N CYS A 112 0.82 -10.48 7.14
CA CYS A 112 0.45 -9.29 7.89
C CYS A 112 -0.62 -8.56 7.08
N GLU A 113 -1.88 -8.82 7.38
CA GLU A 113 -3.00 -8.09 6.76
C GLU A 113 -3.22 -6.76 7.47
N VAL A 114 -3.83 -5.83 6.74
CA VAL A 114 -4.14 -4.46 7.18
C VAL A 114 -4.83 -4.40 8.55
N PHE A 115 -5.78 -5.29 8.80
CA PHE A 115 -6.55 -5.34 10.05
C PHE A 115 -6.15 -6.51 10.96
N ASN A 116 -5.18 -7.32 10.54
CA ASN A 116 -4.78 -8.52 11.26
C ASN A 116 -3.31 -8.84 10.98
N CYS A 117 -2.45 -8.39 11.89
CA CYS A 117 -1.00 -8.61 11.80
C CYS A 117 -0.41 -8.93 13.18
N PRO A 118 -0.74 -10.10 13.76
CA PRO A 118 -0.26 -10.48 15.09
C PRO A 118 1.20 -10.94 15.05
N ASP A 119 1.60 -11.67 14.01
CA ASP A 119 2.91 -12.29 13.88
C ASP A 119 3.88 -11.41 13.07
N ALA A 120 4.22 -10.24 13.63
CA ALA A 120 5.23 -9.35 13.08
C ALA A 120 6.06 -8.69 14.17
N PHE A 121 7.35 -8.46 13.90
CA PHE A 121 8.21 -7.68 14.78
C PHE A 121 7.83 -6.19 14.72
N SER A 122 7.91 -5.49 15.85
CA SER A 122 7.74 -4.03 15.91
C SER A 122 9.00 -3.25 15.50
N GLN A 123 10.15 -3.92 15.43
CA GLN A 123 11.44 -3.38 15.02
C GLN A 123 12.25 -4.47 14.31
N PRO A 124 13.18 -4.13 13.41
CA PRO A 124 14.10 -5.10 12.80
C PRO A 124 14.85 -5.91 13.87
N PRO A 125 14.83 -7.25 13.82
CA PRO A 125 15.66 -8.07 14.70
C PRO A 125 17.14 -7.76 14.51
N THR A 126 17.88 -7.61 15.61
CA THR A 126 19.34 -7.38 15.58
C THR A 126 20.16 -8.67 15.58
N ALA A 127 19.50 -9.80 15.86
CA ALA A 127 20.11 -11.12 15.89
C ALA A 127 19.04 -12.19 15.58
N PHE A 128 19.50 -13.33 15.08
CA PHE A 128 18.68 -14.51 14.82
C PHE A 128 19.21 -15.71 15.59
N PRO A 129 18.34 -16.63 16.04
CA PRO A 129 18.79 -17.89 16.64
C PRO A 129 19.55 -18.74 15.61
N PRO A 130 20.48 -19.61 16.03
CA PRO A 130 21.08 -20.58 15.12
C PRO A 130 20.03 -21.56 14.56
N PRO A 131 20.06 -21.89 13.25
CA PRO A 131 19.17 -22.88 12.66
C PRO A 131 19.29 -24.25 13.32
N GLN A 132 18.14 -24.89 13.56
CA GLN A 132 18.07 -26.23 14.13
C GLN A 132 17.35 -27.15 13.16
N SER A 133 18.03 -28.25 12.78
CA SER A 133 17.49 -29.17 11.78
C SER A 133 16.14 -29.76 12.23
N GLY A 134 15.09 -29.50 11.44
CA GLY A 134 13.75 -30.02 11.69
C GLY A 134 12.97 -29.32 12.82
N VAL A 135 13.52 -28.27 13.43
CA VAL A 135 12.86 -27.52 14.50
C VAL A 135 12.52 -26.12 13.96
N PRO A 136 11.23 -25.76 13.82
CA PRO A 136 10.85 -24.44 13.33
C PRO A 136 11.17 -23.34 14.37
N PRO A 137 11.54 -22.12 13.92
CA PRO A 137 11.64 -20.98 14.82
C PRO A 137 10.27 -20.60 15.40
N GLN A 138 10.27 -19.83 16.49
CA GLN A 138 9.04 -19.25 17.05
C GLN A 138 8.59 -18.03 16.23
N THR A 139 7.27 -17.86 16.07
CA THR A 139 6.72 -16.64 15.45
C THR A 139 7.16 -15.41 16.25
N PRO A 140 7.42 -14.27 15.59
CA PRO A 140 7.15 -13.94 14.19
C PRO A 140 8.30 -14.25 13.21
N LEU A 141 9.23 -15.14 13.56
CA LEU A 141 10.29 -15.63 12.68
C LEU A 141 9.85 -16.93 11.97
N TYR A 142 10.18 -17.06 10.69
CA TYR A 142 9.89 -18.23 9.88
C TYR A 142 11.12 -18.71 9.13
N GLU A 143 11.17 -20.00 8.79
CA GLU A 143 12.31 -20.63 8.11
C GLU A 143 11.82 -21.54 6.98
N CYS A 144 12.58 -21.61 5.88
CA CYS A 144 12.44 -22.65 4.88
C CYS A 144 13.84 -23.15 4.44
N PRO A 145 14.36 -24.21 5.09
CA PRO A 145 15.81 -24.51 5.12
C PRO A 145 16.37 -25.08 3.82
N GLN A 146 15.54 -25.41 2.83
CA GLN A 146 16.00 -25.98 1.57
C GLN A 146 16.85 -24.95 0.81
N ALA A 147 18.03 -25.39 0.34
CA ALA A 147 18.93 -24.54 -0.44
C ALA A 147 18.23 -23.95 -1.68
N GLY A 148 18.55 -22.68 -1.98
CA GLY A 148 17.98 -21.97 -3.14
C GLY A 148 16.48 -21.69 -3.04
N THR A 149 15.85 -21.83 -1.86
CA THR A 149 14.43 -21.47 -1.69
C THR A 149 14.23 -19.99 -2.00
N GLY A 150 13.44 -19.71 -3.04
CA GLY A 150 12.97 -18.37 -3.37
C GLY A 150 11.72 -17.99 -2.59
N TYR A 151 11.33 -16.71 -2.68
CA TYR A 151 10.17 -16.17 -1.98
C TYR A 151 9.29 -15.33 -2.89
N THR A 152 7.98 -15.40 -2.71
CA THR A 152 7.03 -14.45 -3.27
C THR A 152 6.62 -13.48 -2.17
N VAL A 153 6.88 -12.19 -2.38
CA VAL A 153 6.40 -11.09 -1.56
C VAL A 153 5.15 -10.50 -2.24
N THR A 154 4.03 -10.48 -1.53
CA THR A 154 2.78 -9.90 -2.05
C THR A 154 2.36 -8.70 -1.22
N PHE A 155 2.18 -7.55 -1.87
CA PHE A 155 1.54 -6.38 -1.29
C PHE A 155 0.03 -6.44 -1.50
N CYS A 156 -0.74 -6.05 -0.47
CA CYS A 156 -2.18 -6.24 -0.36
C CYS A 156 -2.63 -7.67 -0.71
N PRO A 157 -2.23 -8.71 0.06
CA PRO A 157 -2.53 -10.10 -0.29
C PRO A 157 -4.04 -10.36 -0.41
N SER A 158 -4.86 -9.72 0.44
CA SER A 158 -6.32 -9.71 0.40
C SER A 158 -6.94 -8.77 -0.67
N GLY A 159 -6.13 -7.94 -1.33
CA GLY A 159 -6.57 -6.84 -2.18
C GLY A 159 -7.08 -5.62 -1.40
N GLU A 160 -7.15 -5.70 -0.07
CA GLU A 160 -7.57 -4.59 0.77
C GLU A 160 -6.44 -3.59 0.97
N ILE A 161 -6.81 -2.31 1.00
CA ILE A 161 -5.92 -1.23 1.39
C ILE A 161 -6.37 -0.68 2.74
N PRO A 162 -5.43 -0.31 3.61
CA PRO A 162 -5.77 0.40 4.81
C PRO A 162 -6.51 1.69 4.52
N ASN A 163 -7.65 1.85 5.20
CA ASN A 163 -8.32 3.13 5.27
C ASN A 163 -7.96 3.83 6.58
N TYR A 164 -6.82 4.52 6.58
CA TYR A 164 -6.36 5.31 7.74
C TYR A 164 -7.04 6.67 7.89
N GLN A 165 -7.94 7.03 6.98
CA GLN A 165 -8.74 8.23 7.13
C GLN A 165 -9.82 7.93 8.18
N THR A 166 -9.71 8.55 9.35
CA THR A 166 -10.73 8.46 10.39
C THR A 166 -11.82 9.47 10.09
N GLY A 167 -13.06 9.00 9.99
CA GLY A 167 -14.24 9.83 9.76
C GLY A 167 -14.30 10.54 8.40
N PRO A 168 -15.31 11.38 8.19
CA PRO A 168 -15.30 12.39 7.15
C PRO A 168 -14.14 13.36 7.36
N ASN A 169 -13.45 13.72 6.27
CA ASN A 169 -12.31 14.60 6.30
C ASN A 169 -12.59 15.87 5.49
N HIS A 170 -11.96 16.96 5.91
CA HIS A 170 -11.77 18.11 5.03
C HIS A 170 -10.79 17.74 3.92
N ILE A 171 -11.06 18.22 2.71
CA ILE A 171 -10.11 18.15 1.59
C ILE A 171 -9.58 19.56 1.37
N SER A 172 -8.30 19.78 1.65
CA SER A 172 -7.67 21.09 1.55
C SER A 172 -6.66 21.16 0.38
N PRO A 173 -6.55 22.31 -0.31
CA PRO A 173 -5.44 22.58 -1.21
C PRO A 173 -4.11 22.47 -0.48
N TYR A 174 -3.09 21.88 -1.13
CA TYR A 174 -1.73 21.78 -0.57
C TYR A 174 -1.17 23.13 -0.14
N ARG A 175 -1.49 24.20 -0.88
CA ARG A 175 -0.99 25.57 -0.61
C ARG A 175 -1.76 26.32 0.47
N SER A 176 -2.88 25.78 0.97
CA SER A 176 -3.70 26.48 1.97
C SER A 176 -4.55 25.51 2.80
N VAL A 177 -3.98 25.02 3.90
CA VAL A 177 -4.63 24.08 4.83
C VAL A 177 -5.84 24.67 5.58
N ASN A 178 -6.00 25.99 5.57
CA ASN A 178 -7.16 26.68 6.15
C ASN A 178 -8.32 26.84 5.14
N LYS A 179 -8.15 26.35 3.91
CA LYS A 179 -9.19 26.33 2.89
C LYS A 179 -9.63 24.90 2.60
N CYS A 180 -10.91 24.71 2.35
CA CYS A 180 -11.55 23.40 2.26
C CYS A 180 -12.43 23.29 1.02
N LEU A 181 -12.48 22.10 0.42
CA LEU A 181 -13.46 21.74 -0.60
C LEU A 181 -14.85 21.79 0.02
N ASP A 182 -15.67 22.70 -0.49
CA ASP A 182 -16.98 23.05 0.05
C ASP A 182 -18.05 22.93 -1.02
N VAL A 183 -19.30 22.79 -0.57
CA VAL A 183 -20.49 22.92 -1.41
C VAL A 183 -21.37 24.03 -0.81
N PRO A 184 -21.79 25.04 -1.60
CA PRO A 184 -22.58 26.16 -1.09
C PRO A 184 -24.04 25.79 -0.79
N TYR A 185 -24.57 24.73 -1.41
CA TYR A 185 -25.93 24.23 -1.21
C TYR A 185 -26.07 22.78 -1.69
N LEU A 186 -27.03 22.03 -1.15
CA LEU A 186 -27.31 20.66 -1.61
C LEU A 186 -28.22 20.67 -2.83
N GLY A 187 -27.78 20.04 -3.91
CA GLY A 187 -28.57 19.84 -5.11
C GLY A 187 -27.73 19.27 -6.24
N ASN A 188 -28.36 18.48 -7.10
CA ASN A 188 -27.72 18.01 -8.32
C ASN A 188 -27.22 19.20 -9.14
N GLY A 189 -25.91 19.23 -9.39
CA GLY A 189 -25.27 20.28 -10.17
C GLY A 189 -24.72 21.43 -9.34
N ALA A 190 -24.90 21.43 -8.01
CA ALA A 190 -24.28 22.44 -7.15
C ALA A 190 -22.75 22.37 -7.29
N PRO A 191 -22.07 23.49 -7.58
CA PRO A 191 -20.64 23.50 -7.82
C PRO A 191 -19.89 23.15 -6.52
N VAL A 192 -18.75 22.49 -6.66
CA VAL A 192 -17.77 22.46 -5.56
C VAL A 192 -16.80 23.63 -5.73
N TRP A 193 -16.33 24.16 -4.62
CA TRP A 193 -15.40 25.29 -4.60
C TRP A 193 -14.49 25.25 -3.38
N ILE A 194 -13.59 26.22 -3.27
CA ILE A 194 -12.68 26.36 -2.14
C ILE A 194 -13.16 27.50 -1.26
N TYR A 195 -13.46 27.19 0.00
CA TYR A 195 -13.91 28.16 0.99
C TYR A 195 -13.11 28.06 2.29
N ASP A 196 -13.27 29.00 3.22
CA ASP A 196 -12.65 28.87 4.54
C ASP A 196 -13.13 27.60 5.24
N CYS A 197 -12.19 26.84 5.80
CA CYS A 197 -12.50 25.66 6.58
C CYS A 197 -13.30 26.08 7.81
N SER A 198 -14.51 25.53 7.95
CA SER A 198 -15.38 25.76 9.10
C SER A 198 -15.24 24.62 10.10
N THR A 199 -15.25 24.91 11.41
CA THR A 199 -15.11 23.89 12.46
C THR A 199 -16.46 23.36 12.98
N ALA A 200 -17.59 23.86 12.49
CA ALA A 200 -18.93 23.43 12.90
C ALA A 200 -20.02 23.86 11.91
N GLY A 201 -20.89 22.93 11.50
CA GLY A 201 -22.32 23.15 11.18
C GLY A 201 -22.73 24.07 10.02
N GLU A 202 -21.84 24.85 9.42
CA GLU A 202 -22.20 25.90 8.45
C GLU A 202 -21.76 25.63 7.01
N GLY A 203 -21.10 24.50 6.75
CA GLY A 203 -20.63 24.13 5.40
C GLY A 203 -20.69 22.64 5.11
N TYR A 204 -20.94 22.31 3.83
CA TYR A 204 -20.86 20.95 3.30
C TYR A 204 -19.40 20.62 2.93
N GLN A 205 -18.52 20.57 3.94
CA GLN A 205 -17.05 20.44 3.79
C GLN A 205 -16.49 19.08 4.21
N ASN A 206 -17.35 18.21 4.73
CA ASN A 206 -16.96 16.91 5.26
C ASN A 206 -17.12 15.83 4.17
N TRP A 207 -16.01 15.26 3.71
CA TRP A 207 -16.00 14.27 2.64
C TRP A 207 -15.56 12.90 3.15
N VAL A 208 -16.29 11.87 2.76
CA VAL A 208 -15.84 10.48 2.91
C VAL A 208 -14.85 10.23 1.78
N ILE A 209 -13.57 10.31 2.12
CA ILE A 209 -12.44 10.07 1.23
C ILE A 209 -11.47 9.09 1.90
N LYS A 210 -11.03 8.08 1.15
CA LYS A 210 -9.98 7.11 1.49
C LYS A 210 -8.90 7.08 0.41
N ARG A 211 -7.72 6.53 0.68
CA ARG A 211 -6.79 6.19 -0.42
C ARG A 211 -7.45 5.17 -1.35
N GLY A 212 -7.09 5.15 -2.62
CA GLY A 212 -7.66 4.21 -3.59
C GLY A 212 -8.84 4.74 -4.40
N GLY A 213 -9.37 3.85 -5.24
CA GLY A 213 -10.57 4.07 -6.03
C GLY A 213 -11.84 4.08 -5.17
N GLN A 214 -12.69 5.08 -5.36
CA GLN A 214 -13.92 5.27 -4.60
C GLN A 214 -14.87 6.27 -5.30
N GLN A 215 -16.09 6.36 -4.79
CA GLN A 215 -16.86 7.59 -4.85
C GLN A 215 -16.50 8.47 -3.64
N ILE A 216 -16.16 9.73 -3.88
CA ILE A 216 -15.91 10.71 -2.81
C ILE A 216 -17.27 11.29 -2.42
N LYS A 217 -17.78 10.89 -1.26
CA LYS A 217 -19.16 11.20 -0.84
C LYS A 217 -19.19 12.38 0.12
N LEU A 218 -20.11 13.30 -0.06
CA LEU A 218 -20.38 14.34 0.92
C LEU A 218 -21.05 13.71 2.15
N SER A 219 -20.41 13.82 3.30
CA SER A 219 -20.80 13.15 4.55
C SER A 219 -22.24 13.48 4.96
N GLY A 220 -22.95 12.46 5.44
CA GLY A 220 -24.34 12.59 5.87
C GLY A 220 -25.37 12.77 4.75
N THR A 221 -24.97 12.69 3.48
CA THR A 221 -25.88 12.88 2.31
C THR A 221 -25.86 11.67 1.37
N ASN A 222 -26.54 11.76 0.21
CA ASN A 222 -26.36 10.85 -0.94
C ASN A 222 -25.76 11.56 -2.17
N TYR A 223 -24.93 12.57 -1.93
CA TYR A 223 -24.24 13.31 -2.97
C TYR A 223 -22.77 12.91 -3.06
N CYS A 224 -22.28 12.76 -4.29
CA CYS A 224 -20.92 12.39 -4.63
C CYS A 224 -20.26 13.51 -5.44
N LEU A 225 -18.95 13.66 -5.30
CA LEU A 225 -18.14 14.51 -6.18
C LEU A 225 -18.22 13.97 -7.61
N ASP A 226 -18.56 14.85 -8.55
CA ASP A 226 -18.91 14.51 -9.91
C ASP A 226 -18.16 15.42 -10.90
N ALA A 227 -17.45 14.81 -11.85
CA ALA A 227 -16.65 15.50 -12.86
C ALA A 227 -17.46 16.02 -14.06
N GLY A 228 -18.76 15.74 -14.12
CA GLY A 228 -19.60 16.05 -15.27
C GLY A 228 -19.59 14.99 -16.37
N SER A 229 -20.52 15.14 -17.31
CA SER A 229 -20.68 14.24 -18.46
C SER A 229 -19.58 14.41 -19.52
N SER A 230 -18.86 15.53 -19.48
CA SER A 230 -17.79 15.87 -20.43
C SER A 230 -16.63 16.52 -19.66
N PRO A 231 -15.92 15.73 -18.83
CA PRO A 231 -14.81 16.25 -18.04
C PRO A 231 -13.69 16.71 -18.98
N ALA A 232 -13.17 17.91 -18.72
CA ALA A 232 -12.05 18.50 -19.45
C ALA A 232 -11.34 19.52 -18.56
N SER A 233 -10.10 19.89 -18.90
CA SER A 233 -9.36 20.92 -18.18
C SER A 233 -10.15 22.23 -18.09
N GLY A 234 -10.32 22.76 -16.89
CA GLY A 234 -11.08 23.97 -16.62
C GLY A 234 -12.59 23.77 -16.43
N VAL A 235 -13.12 22.56 -16.67
CA VAL A 235 -14.51 22.23 -16.31
C VAL A 235 -14.59 22.03 -14.79
N LYS A 236 -15.51 22.76 -14.15
CA LYS A 236 -15.70 22.69 -12.70
C LYS A 236 -16.41 21.39 -12.31
N ALA A 237 -15.89 20.72 -11.28
CA ALA A 237 -16.60 19.63 -10.62
C ALA A 237 -17.82 20.17 -9.86
N LYS A 238 -18.73 19.26 -9.54
CA LYS A 238 -19.98 19.55 -8.83
C LYS A 238 -20.33 18.39 -7.92
N ILE A 239 -21.39 18.53 -7.14
CA ILE A 239 -22.04 17.37 -6.54
C ILE A 239 -23.20 16.86 -7.41
N TRP A 240 -23.40 15.55 -7.37
CA TRP A 240 -24.54 14.89 -7.98
C TRP A 240 -24.95 13.69 -7.14
N THR A 241 -26.19 13.23 -7.28
CA THR A 241 -26.67 12.00 -6.63
C THR A 241 -25.70 10.87 -6.96
N CYS A 242 -25.29 10.12 -5.93
CA CYS A 242 -24.37 9.01 -6.11
C CYS A 242 -25.03 7.92 -6.97
N TYR A 243 -24.33 7.48 -8.02
CA TYR A 243 -24.71 6.33 -8.85
C TYR A 243 -23.57 5.33 -8.90
N ASP A 244 -23.87 4.07 -8.58
CA ASP A 244 -22.90 2.99 -8.66
C ASP A 244 -22.35 2.89 -10.09
N ASN A 245 -21.03 2.66 -10.19
CA ASN A 245 -20.32 2.47 -11.45
C ASN A 245 -20.39 3.64 -12.45
N LEU A 246 -20.85 4.84 -12.05
CA LEU A 246 -20.83 6.01 -12.91
C LEU A 246 -19.39 6.56 -13.03
N PRO A 247 -18.72 6.52 -14.20
CA PRO A 247 -17.30 6.87 -14.30
C PRO A 247 -16.98 8.30 -13.87
N ALA A 248 -17.90 9.25 -14.10
CA ALA A 248 -17.75 10.64 -13.70
C ALA A 248 -17.70 10.86 -12.17
N GLN A 249 -18.05 9.84 -11.38
CA GLN A 249 -18.04 9.86 -9.91
C GLN A 249 -16.98 8.94 -9.31
N GLN A 250 -16.17 8.28 -10.15
CA GLN A 250 -15.11 7.41 -9.69
C GLN A 250 -13.80 8.19 -9.62
N TRP A 251 -13.27 8.33 -8.41
CA TRP A 251 -12.03 9.02 -8.14
C TRP A 251 -11.03 8.08 -7.49
N THR A 252 -9.77 8.26 -7.84
CA THR A 252 -8.64 7.62 -7.19
C THR A 252 -7.90 8.67 -6.38
N TYR A 253 -7.89 8.51 -5.05
CA TYR A 253 -6.97 9.28 -4.20
C TYR A 253 -5.62 8.54 -4.16
N THR A 254 -4.67 9.07 -4.91
CA THR A 254 -3.39 8.43 -5.20
C THR A 254 -2.41 8.54 -4.01
N PRO A 255 -1.33 7.73 -3.96
CA PRO A 255 -0.35 7.79 -2.88
C PRO A 255 0.37 9.15 -2.75
N ASP A 256 0.54 9.87 -3.85
CA ASP A 256 1.14 11.19 -3.99
C ASP A 256 0.14 12.35 -3.75
N ASP A 257 -0.94 12.09 -3.02
CA ASP A 257 -1.92 13.09 -2.56
C ASP A 257 -2.74 13.78 -3.67
N TYR A 258 -2.84 13.20 -4.86
CA TYR A 258 -3.76 13.68 -5.89
C TYR A 258 -5.12 12.98 -5.87
N ILE A 259 -6.18 13.74 -6.13
CA ILE A 259 -7.52 13.21 -6.41
C ILE A 259 -7.67 13.18 -7.93
N ARG A 260 -7.61 11.98 -8.51
CA ARG A 260 -7.61 11.74 -9.95
C ARG A 260 -8.92 11.12 -10.41
N LEU A 261 -9.49 11.58 -11.51
CA LEU A 261 -10.66 10.93 -12.10
C LEU A 261 -10.22 9.56 -12.67
N THR A 262 -10.82 8.48 -12.17
CA THR A 262 -10.39 7.10 -12.45
C THR A 262 -10.33 6.81 -13.94
N GLY A 263 -9.23 6.20 -14.41
CA GLY A 263 -9.03 5.85 -15.82
C GLY A 263 -8.63 7.01 -16.75
N THR A 264 -8.50 8.24 -16.24
CA THR A 264 -8.10 9.44 -17.02
C THR A 264 -6.82 10.05 -16.47
N SER A 265 -6.17 11.03 -17.10
CA SER A 265 -5.07 11.81 -16.50
C SER A 265 -5.54 13.08 -15.76
N MET A 266 -6.86 13.27 -15.61
CA MET A 266 -7.44 14.49 -15.06
C MET A 266 -7.40 14.48 -13.53
N LEU A 267 -6.91 15.56 -12.95
CA LEU A 267 -6.86 15.77 -11.50
C LEU A 267 -7.88 16.81 -11.08
N LEU A 268 -8.47 16.62 -9.90
CA LEU A 268 -9.16 17.67 -9.20
C LEU A 268 -8.10 18.63 -8.62
N TYR A 269 -7.90 19.76 -9.30
CA TYR A 269 -7.05 20.83 -8.80
C TYR A 269 -7.85 21.72 -7.85
N LEU A 270 -7.32 21.88 -6.64
CA LEU A 270 -7.88 22.64 -5.53
C LEU A 270 -6.95 23.79 -5.15
#